data_AF-A0A9P8JJN1-F1
#
_entry.id   AF-A0A9P8JJN1-F1
#
_cell.length_a   1.000
_cell.length_b   1.000
_cell.length_c   1.000
_cell.angle_alpha   90.00
_cell.angle_beta   90.00
_cell.angle_gamma   90.00
#
_symmetry.space_group_name_H-M   'P 1'
#
loop_
_entity.id
_entity.type
_entity.pdbx_description
1 polymer ?
#
loop_
_entity_poly.entity_id
_entity_poly.type
_entity_poly.pdbx_seq_one_letter_code
_entity_poly.pdbx_strand_id
1 'polypeptide(L)'
;MSEQQLLEAFSSALGETDNESTFACGGHIPVILNPSSLGKDSRNAIESQVYDQVIITKPVTIRYGPSGHGQILRLPTDTTNDQAFLNLVSTCESATFGRGDKDVYDEQYRKATKLDTEDFLANFCPYETGIIDIVQQLLMPSVNRKATRVAPEETQENLPILKADVELLHAAIEGSTELDSMTVTEISTSRSPVDLASIMRLYEAKYEESLDHVLMQRLRGVYLDLLDELVEAHEEEDNKSQSAEMSLEIRAELYKLNVYSGPSGKFKAHVDTPRSETQVGSLVVCLPSEFEGGILSVSHQANTIRFDWSASSSTSQTPSIQWVALYSDCSHEVQEVTAGHRITLTYNLYASRGSGFLAGKKHSMDATRLPTYQPLVDLLRSRTFKAEGGSMAIGLAHAYPYTHALLHRQLPSALKGADMMLYEVLLALNLRAELIRVMDMSEECADIRDHDAQFYHSDESDESDDERMNEPCDGDIFYRLGFEPMKISDGMIENHDLVDKIGWERLGPMLWIRHPRDSQLEMAYLAYGNEAFMAIKYSSAAIVVSVPSLQQRLRMFGNQAVGLSA
;
A
#
# COMPACT_ATOMS: atom_id res chain seq x y z
N MET A 1 9.82 26.25 21.22
CA MET A 1 8.45 26.19 20.69
C MET A 1 7.52 25.84 21.83
N SER A 2 6.28 26.35 21.82
CA SER A 2 5.24 25.88 22.75
C SER A 2 4.82 24.46 22.38
N GLU A 3 4.21 23.73 23.32
CA GLU A 3 3.71 22.38 23.06
C GLU A 3 2.69 22.34 21.92
N GLN A 4 1.80 23.33 21.87
CA GLN A 4 0.80 23.45 20.82
C GLN A 4 1.45 23.63 19.44
N GLN A 5 2.53 24.41 19.33
CA GLN A 5 3.29 24.55 18.07
C GLN A 5 3.95 23.23 17.63
N LEU A 6 4.42 22.41 18.57
CA LEU A 6 5.03 21.11 18.26
C LEU A 6 3.97 20.10 17.83
N LEU A 7 2.79 20.12 18.45
CA LEU A 7 1.64 19.29 18.05
C LEU A 7 1.14 19.69 16.67
N GLU A 8 0.99 20.99 16.41
CA GLU A 8 0.61 21.50 15.08
C GLU A 8 1.66 21.15 14.03
N ALA A 9 2.96 21.27 14.32
CA ALA A 9 4.01 20.87 13.39
C ALA A 9 3.99 19.37 13.08
N PHE A 10 3.78 18.52 14.09
CA PHE A 10 3.67 17.08 13.89
C PHE A 10 2.40 16.70 13.12
N SER A 11 1.25 17.30 13.46
CA SER A 11 -0.02 17.09 12.75
C SER A 11 0.06 17.60 11.30
N SER A 12 0.72 18.74 11.06
CA SER A 12 0.95 19.28 9.71
C SER A 12 1.88 18.38 8.90
N ALA A 13 2.95 17.85 9.49
CA ALA A 13 3.84 16.92 8.81
C ALA A 13 3.11 15.63 8.39
N LEU A 14 2.13 15.18 9.18
CA LEU A 14 1.22 14.08 8.80
C LEU A 14 0.29 14.50 7.65
N GLY A 15 -0.26 15.72 7.69
CA GLY A 15 -1.18 16.24 6.66
C GLY A 15 -0.53 16.62 5.32
N GLU A 16 0.71 17.12 5.32
CA GLU A 16 1.49 17.41 4.11
C GLU A 16 1.86 16.11 3.37
N THR A 17 2.20 15.04 4.11
CA THR A 17 2.37 13.69 3.52
C THR A 17 1.05 13.07 3.04
N ASP A 18 -0.10 13.52 3.55
CA ASP A 18 -1.43 13.05 3.12
C ASP A 18 -1.91 13.76 1.83
N ASN A 19 -1.42 14.98 1.55
CA ASN A 19 -1.74 15.74 0.32
C ASN A 19 -0.83 15.37 -0.87
N GLU A 20 0.31 14.72 -0.62
CA GLU A 20 1.12 14.05 -1.64
C GLU A 20 0.65 12.59 -1.78
N SER A 21 -0.52 12.45 -2.40
CA SER A 21 -1.19 11.19 -2.63
C SER A 21 -0.30 10.13 -3.31
N THR A 22 0.17 9.12 -2.56
CA THR A 22 1.08 8.03 -3.03
C THR A 22 0.38 6.98 -3.92
N PHE A 23 -0.58 7.40 -4.76
CA PHE A 23 -1.10 6.55 -5.85
C PHE A 23 -0.21 6.61 -7.10
N ALA A 24 0.68 7.60 -7.15
CA ALA A 24 1.73 7.70 -8.13
C ALA A 24 2.99 8.30 -7.49
N CYS A 25 4.16 7.83 -7.92
CA CYS A 25 5.46 8.43 -7.58
C CYS A 25 6.23 8.74 -8.86
N GLY A 26 7.08 9.76 -8.84
CA GLY A 26 7.84 10.15 -10.03
C GLY A 26 9.10 10.91 -9.67
N GLY A 27 9.99 11.05 -10.64
CA GLY A 27 11.28 11.69 -10.44
C GLY A 27 12.00 12.02 -11.74
N HIS A 28 13.22 12.55 -11.61
CA HIS A 28 14.08 12.91 -12.74
C HIS A 28 15.51 12.40 -12.51
N ILE A 29 16.12 11.87 -13.57
CA ILE A 29 17.47 11.31 -13.59
C ILE A 29 18.31 12.05 -14.64
N PRO A 30 19.39 12.74 -14.27
CA PRO A 30 20.25 13.44 -15.23
C PRO A 30 20.98 12.46 -16.18
N VAL A 31 21.25 12.91 -17.41
CA VAL A 31 21.96 12.17 -18.46
C VAL A 31 23.36 12.77 -18.67
N ILE A 32 24.43 11.97 -18.56
CA ILE A 32 25.78 12.41 -18.92
C ILE A 32 26.02 12.26 -20.43
N LEU A 33 26.38 13.37 -21.07
CA LEU A 33 26.79 13.38 -22.48
C LEU A 33 28.28 13.05 -22.67
N ASN A 34 29.15 13.46 -21.72
CA ASN A 34 30.60 13.24 -21.77
C ASN A 34 31.16 12.78 -20.41
N PRO A 35 31.55 11.51 -20.22
CA PRO A 35 32.13 11.04 -18.96
C PRO A 35 33.51 11.64 -18.66
N SER A 36 34.21 12.16 -19.67
CA SER A 36 35.58 12.70 -19.59
C SER A 36 35.69 14.09 -18.95
N SER A 37 34.57 14.82 -18.78
CA SER A 37 34.54 16.19 -18.24
C SER A 37 34.19 16.26 -16.74
N LEU A 38 34.04 15.11 -16.07
CA LEU A 38 33.79 15.05 -14.62
C LEU A 38 35.09 15.30 -13.84
N GLY A 39 35.33 16.57 -13.50
CA GLY A 39 36.28 16.93 -12.43
C GLY A 39 35.84 16.33 -11.10
N LYS A 40 36.81 16.01 -10.21
CA LYS A 40 36.52 15.50 -8.85
C LYS A 40 35.60 16.43 -8.05
N ASP A 41 35.63 17.73 -8.34
CA ASP A 41 34.83 18.76 -7.67
C ASP A 41 33.44 18.96 -8.31
N SER A 42 33.20 18.45 -9.53
CA SER A 42 31.91 18.56 -10.24
C SER A 42 30.89 17.50 -9.84
N ARG A 43 31.28 16.51 -9.03
CA ARG A 43 30.38 15.48 -8.47
C ARG A 43 29.35 16.06 -7.48
N ASN A 44 29.64 17.23 -6.90
CA ASN A 44 28.81 17.88 -5.91
C ASN A 44 27.91 18.99 -6.49
N ALA A 45 27.92 19.21 -7.81
CA ALA A 45 27.26 20.37 -8.44
C ALA A 45 26.11 20.02 -9.39
N ILE A 46 25.75 18.73 -9.51
CA ILE A 46 24.64 18.25 -10.35
C ILE A 46 23.83 17.26 -9.51
N GLU A 47 23.18 17.78 -8.47
CA GLU A 47 22.39 16.99 -7.54
C GLU A 47 20.94 16.89 -8.02
N SER A 48 20.53 15.70 -8.47
CA SER A 48 19.17 15.24 -8.21
C SER A 48 19.31 14.17 -7.12
N GLN A 49 18.97 14.54 -5.89
CA GLN A 49 19.07 13.64 -4.74
C GLN A 49 17.82 12.74 -4.72
N VAL A 50 18.03 11.44 -4.94
CA VAL A 50 17.07 10.43 -4.49
C VAL A 50 17.80 9.54 -3.50
N TYR A 51 17.44 9.67 -2.21
CA TYR A 51 17.99 8.90 -1.09
C TYR A 51 19.53 8.77 -1.09
N ASP A 52 20.25 9.89 -1.15
CA ASP A 52 21.74 9.98 -1.13
C ASP A 52 22.50 9.27 -2.26
N GLN A 53 21.83 8.81 -3.32
CA GLN A 53 22.51 8.25 -4.49
C GLN A 53 22.59 9.25 -5.63
N VAL A 54 23.80 9.48 -6.14
CA VAL A 54 24.03 10.21 -7.40
C VAL A 54 23.72 9.25 -8.54
N ILE A 55 22.45 9.19 -8.95
CA ILE A 55 21.99 8.35 -10.06
C ILE A 55 22.17 9.15 -11.35
N ILE A 56 22.99 8.63 -12.26
CA ILE A 56 23.25 9.26 -13.55
C ILE A 56 23.19 8.20 -14.63
N THR A 57 22.55 8.50 -15.75
CA THR A 57 22.35 7.55 -16.84
C THR A 57 23.07 7.92 -18.12
N LYS A 58 23.34 6.90 -18.95
CA LYS A 58 23.94 7.01 -20.28
C LYS A 58 22.90 7.52 -21.30
N PRO A 59 23.32 8.08 -22.44
CA PRO A 59 22.41 8.41 -23.53
C PRO A 59 21.56 7.21 -23.94
N VAL A 60 20.26 7.45 -24.13
CA VAL A 60 19.32 6.38 -24.49
C VAL A 60 19.38 6.18 -25.99
N THR A 61 19.58 4.94 -26.42
CA THR A 61 19.62 4.53 -27.82
C THR A 61 18.41 3.65 -28.09
N ILE A 62 17.58 4.08 -29.02
CA ILE A 62 16.45 3.30 -29.54
C ILE A 62 16.83 2.80 -30.92
N ARG A 63 16.73 1.49 -31.14
CA ARG A 63 16.86 0.87 -32.46
C ARG A 63 15.50 0.37 -32.89
N TYR A 64 15.07 0.68 -34.10
CA TYR A 64 13.73 0.37 -34.59
C TYR A 64 13.74 0.02 -36.07
N GLY A 65 12.72 -0.71 -36.53
CA GLY A 65 12.57 -1.13 -37.92
C GLY A 65 13.16 -2.52 -38.24
N PRO A 66 12.99 -2.99 -39.49
CA PRO A 66 13.15 -4.39 -39.84
C PRO A 66 14.59 -4.91 -39.71
N SER A 67 14.70 -6.23 -39.47
CA SER A 67 15.98 -6.94 -39.31
C SER A 67 16.97 -6.61 -40.44
N GLY A 68 18.16 -6.14 -40.07
CA GLY A 68 19.24 -5.78 -41.00
C GLY A 68 19.19 -4.35 -41.57
N HIS A 69 18.06 -3.65 -41.47
CA HIS A 69 17.88 -2.26 -41.95
C HIS A 69 17.43 -1.28 -40.85
N GLY A 70 17.42 -1.72 -39.60
CA GLY A 70 16.96 -0.92 -38.46
C GLY A 70 17.72 0.40 -38.31
N GLN A 71 16.97 1.47 -38.04
CA GLN A 71 17.46 2.80 -37.77
C GLN A 71 17.78 2.97 -36.29
N ILE A 72 18.54 4.02 -35.96
CA ILE A 72 18.96 4.30 -34.59
C ILE A 72 18.63 5.76 -34.27
N LEU A 73 17.92 5.97 -33.17
CA LEU A 73 17.77 7.27 -32.52
C LEU A 73 18.59 7.26 -31.23
N ARG A 74 19.40 8.31 -31.02
CA ARG A 74 20.15 8.53 -29.77
C ARG A 74 19.60 9.79 -29.11
N LEU A 75 19.22 9.67 -27.83
CA LEU A 75 18.66 10.74 -27.03
C LEU A 75 19.63 11.11 -25.89
N PRO A 76 19.76 12.41 -25.56
CA PRO A 76 19.05 13.54 -26.18
C PRO A 76 19.55 13.86 -27.60
N THR A 77 18.66 14.37 -28.45
CA THR A 77 18.98 15.02 -29.73
C THR A 77 19.05 16.54 -29.53
N ASP A 78 19.77 17.26 -30.39
CA ASP A 78 19.84 18.73 -30.34
C ASP A 78 18.48 19.38 -30.60
N THR A 79 17.65 18.76 -31.45
CA THR A 79 16.27 19.17 -31.73
C THR A 79 15.44 17.97 -32.18
N THR A 80 14.13 18.01 -31.94
CA THR A 80 13.22 16.97 -32.46
C THR A 80 12.91 17.12 -33.95
N ASN A 81 13.41 18.16 -34.60
CA ASN A 81 13.36 18.31 -36.07
C ASN A 81 14.46 17.51 -36.80
N ASP A 82 15.35 16.83 -36.07
CA ASP A 82 16.37 15.96 -36.64
C ASP A 82 15.70 14.85 -37.49
N GLN A 83 16.27 14.58 -38.66
CA GLN A 83 15.82 13.52 -39.55
C GLN A 83 15.74 12.16 -38.83
N ALA A 84 16.66 11.86 -37.92
CA ALA A 84 16.62 10.61 -37.14
C ALA A 84 15.37 10.51 -36.26
N PHE A 85 14.90 11.64 -35.75
CA PHE A 85 13.70 11.75 -34.93
C PHE A 85 12.43 11.67 -35.80
N LEU A 86 12.38 12.44 -36.90
CA LEU A 86 11.27 12.42 -37.84
C LEU A 86 11.07 11.03 -38.48
N ASN A 87 12.17 10.30 -38.71
CA ASN A 87 12.09 8.92 -39.19
C ASN A 87 11.42 8.00 -38.16
N LEU A 88 11.71 8.15 -36.86
CA LEU A 88 11.03 7.38 -35.81
C LEU A 88 9.53 7.67 -35.84
N VAL A 89 9.16 8.96 -35.85
CA VAL A 89 7.75 9.39 -35.91
C VAL A 89 7.04 8.78 -37.12
N SER A 90 7.69 8.75 -38.29
CA SER A 90 7.12 8.18 -39.52
C SER A 90 7.02 6.66 -39.52
N THR A 91 7.79 5.98 -38.66
CA THR A 91 7.76 4.51 -38.53
C THR A 91 6.71 4.07 -37.52
N CYS A 92 6.37 4.91 -36.54
CA CYS A 92 5.34 4.61 -35.56
C CYS A 92 3.95 4.53 -36.20
N GLU A 93 3.15 3.57 -35.75
CA GLU A 93 1.77 3.42 -36.18
C GLU A 93 0.81 4.20 -35.28
N SER A 94 -0.38 4.51 -35.79
CA SER A 94 -1.43 5.14 -34.99
C SER A 94 -1.80 4.31 -33.76
N ALA A 95 -1.79 4.93 -32.58
CA ALA A 95 -2.07 4.22 -31.35
C ALA A 95 -3.59 4.09 -31.08
N THR A 96 -4.07 2.86 -30.93
CA THR A 96 -5.45 2.53 -30.54
C THR A 96 -5.64 2.53 -29.02
N PHE A 97 -6.88 2.51 -28.54
CA PHE A 97 -7.21 2.34 -27.12
C PHE A 97 -8.39 1.37 -26.95
N GLY A 98 -8.46 0.71 -25.79
CA GLY A 98 -9.51 -0.25 -25.48
C GLY A 98 -10.84 0.44 -25.14
N ARG A 99 -11.94 -0.10 -25.68
CA ARG A 99 -13.32 0.28 -25.32
C ARG A 99 -14.18 -0.98 -25.25
N GLY A 100 -14.29 -1.57 -24.06
CA GLY A 100 -14.80 -2.94 -23.91
C GLY A 100 -13.83 -3.93 -24.54
N ASP A 101 -14.34 -4.93 -25.28
CA ASP A 101 -13.52 -5.98 -25.90
C ASP A 101 -12.94 -5.60 -27.29
N LYS A 102 -12.82 -4.30 -27.59
CA LYS A 102 -12.37 -3.81 -28.91
C LYS A 102 -11.35 -2.69 -28.79
N ASP A 103 -10.36 -2.74 -29.68
CA ASP A 103 -9.45 -1.63 -29.92
C ASP A 103 -10.09 -0.62 -30.89
N VAL A 104 -10.09 0.65 -30.49
CA VAL A 104 -10.69 1.76 -31.23
C VAL A 104 -9.61 2.78 -31.58
N TYR A 105 -9.68 3.31 -32.80
CA TYR A 105 -8.91 4.46 -33.24
C TYR A 105 -9.82 5.69 -33.28
N ASP A 106 -9.52 6.70 -32.47
CA ASP A 106 -10.22 8.00 -32.46
C ASP A 106 -9.25 9.10 -32.03
N GLU A 107 -8.84 9.94 -32.98
CA GLU A 107 -7.91 11.05 -32.75
C GLU A 107 -8.46 12.14 -31.80
N GLN A 108 -9.78 12.24 -31.62
CA GLN A 108 -10.35 13.17 -30.65
C GLN A 108 -10.11 12.69 -29.21
N TYR A 109 -9.94 11.39 -29.02
CA TYR A 109 -9.71 10.76 -27.73
C TYR A 109 -8.22 10.48 -27.49
N ARG A 110 -7.53 9.90 -28.48
CA ARG A 110 -6.11 9.59 -28.45
C ARG A 110 -5.45 9.96 -29.78
N LYS A 111 -4.57 10.97 -29.75
CA LYS A 111 -3.72 11.35 -30.87
C LYS A 111 -2.27 11.13 -30.50
N ALA A 112 -1.82 9.90 -30.66
CA ALA A 112 -0.46 9.47 -30.42
C ALA A 112 -0.11 8.36 -31.41
N THR A 113 1.18 8.19 -31.67
CA THR A 113 1.70 7.02 -32.40
C THR A 113 2.46 6.11 -31.45
N LYS A 114 2.62 4.83 -31.81
CA LYS A 114 3.28 3.83 -30.98
C LYS A 114 4.17 2.89 -31.80
N LEU A 115 5.10 2.23 -31.10
CA LEU A 115 5.75 1.00 -31.53
C LEU A 115 5.56 -0.07 -30.44
N ASP A 116 5.21 -1.28 -30.85
CA ASP A 116 5.10 -2.43 -29.97
C ASP A 116 6.49 -3.07 -29.76
N THR A 117 6.66 -3.88 -28.72
CA THR A 117 7.98 -4.39 -28.30
C THR A 117 8.72 -5.24 -29.33
N GLU A 118 8.03 -5.74 -30.36
CA GLU A 118 8.62 -6.49 -31.46
C GLU A 118 9.33 -5.58 -32.48
N ASP A 119 8.98 -4.30 -32.52
CA ASP A 119 9.42 -3.35 -33.55
C ASP A 119 10.56 -2.43 -33.11
N PHE A 120 10.91 -2.46 -31.82
CA PHE A 120 11.99 -1.65 -31.28
C PHE A 120 12.73 -2.30 -30.11
N LEU A 121 13.95 -1.80 -29.87
CA LEU A 121 14.76 -2.10 -28.70
C LEU A 121 15.29 -0.78 -28.13
N ALA A 122 15.37 -0.68 -26.81
CA ALA A 122 15.98 0.45 -26.11
C ALA A 122 17.07 -0.06 -25.16
N ASN A 123 18.18 0.68 -25.05
CA ASN A 123 19.26 0.36 -24.10
C ASN A 123 19.01 0.89 -22.67
N PHE A 124 17.83 1.45 -22.42
CA PHE A 124 17.41 1.96 -21.11
C PHE A 124 16.88 0.80 -20.26
N CYS A 125 17.39 0.69 -19.03
CA CYS A 125 16.97 -0.32 -18.07
C CYS A 125 16.54 0.36 -16.77
N PRO A 126 15.25 0.31 -16.37
CA PRO A 126 14.78 1.00 -15.17
C PRO A 126 15.35 0.41 -13.86
N TYR A 127 15.86 -0.83 -13.91
CA TYR A 127 16.56 -1.48 -12.79
C TYR A 127 17.94 -0.88 -12.56
N GLU A 128 18.71 -0.61 -13.62
CA GLU A 128 20.05 0.01 -13.51
C GLU A 128 20.00 1.43 -12.95
N THR A 129 18.84 2.08 -13.04
CA THR A 129 18.63 3.47 -12.62
C THR A 129 18.01 3.60 -11.22
N GLY A 130 17.77 2.50 -10.51
CA GLY A 130 17.14 2.51 -9.18
C GLY A 130 15.65 2.93 -9.18
N ILE A 131 15.03 3.08 -10.35
CA ILE A 131 13.59 3.42 -10.44
C ILE A 131 12.77 2.30 -9.82
N ILE A 132 13.06 1.05 -10.20
CA ILE A 132 12.31 -0.10 -9.68
C ILE A 132 12.47 -0.23 -8.16
N ASP A 133 13.62 0.14 -7.61
CA ASP A 133 13.82 0.13 -6.15
C ASP A 133 12.93 1.17 -5.47
N ILE A 134 12.83 2.38 -6.03
CA ILE A 134 11.94 3.44 -5.52
C ILE A 134 10.48 3.02 -5.64
N VAL A 135 10.09 2.46 -6.79
CA VAL A 135 8.73 1.96 -7.02
C VAL A 135 8.41 0.81 -6.07
N GLN A 136 9.34 -0.11 -5.83
CA GLN A 136 9.19 -1.18 -4.84
C GLN A 136 8.96 -0.58 -3.45
N GLN A 137 9.80 0.36 -3.03
CA GLN A 137 9.72 0.93 -1.68
C GLN A 137 8.44 1.75 -1.45
N LEU A 138 8.01 2.51 -2.45
CA LEU A 138 6.89 3.44 -2.31
C LEU A 138 5.54 2.80 -2.64
N LEU A 139 5.51 1.86 -3.60
CA LEU A 139 4.25 1.26 -4.09
C LEU A 139 4.06 -0.22 -3.68
N MET A 140 5.11 -0.96 -3.29
CA MET A 140 5.02 -2.39 -2.90
C MET A 140 6.08 -2.82 -1.85
N PRO A 141 6.21 -2.18 -0.67
CA PRO A 141 7.32 -2.48 0.24
C PRO A 141 7.30 -3.95 0.72
N SER A 142 8.41 -4.68 0.55
CA SER A 142 8.55 -6.06 1.03
C SER A 142 8.78 -6.08 2.54
N VAL A 143 8.05 -6.93 3.26
CA VAL A 143 8.10 -7.02 4.72
C VAL A 143 9.30 -7.89 5.15
N ASN A 144 10.30 -7.30 5.79
CA ASN A 144 11.41 -8.07 6.35
C ASN A 144 11.15 -8.41 7.83
N ARG A 145 10.45 -9.52 8.10
CA ARG A 145 10.24 -10.01 9.47
C ARG A 145 11.42 -10.86 9.91
N LYS A 146 12.23 -10.36 10.84
CA LYS A 146 12.96 -11.26 11.76
C LYS A 146 11.93 -11.91 12.68
N ALA A 147 11.35 -13.02 12.24
CA ALA A 147 10.55 -13.87 13.10
C ALA A 147 11.47 -14.42 14.20
N THR A 148 11.38 -13.85 15.39
CA THR A 148 11.90 -14.53 16.59
C THR A 148 10.91 -15.64 16.90
N ARG A 149 11.00 -16.78 16.21
CA ARG A 149 10.15 -17.95 16.51
C ARG A 149 10.62 -18.56 17.83
N VAL A 150 9.78 -18.44 18.86
CA VAL A 150 9.72 -19.45 19.91
C VAL A 150 9.16 -20.71 19.25
N ALA A 151 9.88 -21.82 19.34
CA ALA A 151 9.43 -23.09 18.78
C ALA A 151 8.06 -23.46 19.42
N PRO A 152 7.01 -23.77 18.64
CA PRO A 152 5.78 -24.27 19.22
C PRO A 152 6.04 -25.71 19.67
N GLU A 153 5.86 -25.96 20.97
CA GLU A 153 5.64 -27.32 21.45
C GLU A 153 4.37 -27.85 20.78
N GLU A 154 4.46 -29.00 20.12
CA GLU A 154 3.29 -29.75 19.64
C GLU A 154 2.43 -30.10 20.86
N THR A 155 1.40 -29.33 21.16
CA THR A 155 0.43 -29.67 22.20
C THR A 155 -0.38 -30.87 21.73
N GLN A 156 -0.14 -32.03 22.34
CA GLN A 156 -0.83 -33.31 22.12
C GLN A 156 -2.37 -33.28 22.27
N GLU A 157 -2.97 -32.13 22.61
CA GLU A 157 -4.41 -31.97 22.86
C GLU A 157 -5.28 -31.94 21.59
N ASN A 158 -4.75 -31.53 20.43
CA ASN A 158 -5.57 -31.34 19.20
C ASN A 158 -5.62 -32.55 18.25
N LEU A 159 -4.79 -33.57 18.46
CA LEU A 159 -4.67 -34.73 17.55
C LEU A 159 -6.00 -35.47 17.25
N PRO A 160 -6.96 -35.62 18.20
CA PRO A 160 -8.24 -36.27 17.90
C PRO A 160 -9.10 -35.49 16.90
N ILE A 161 -9.08 -34.16 16.97
CA ILE A 161 -9.85 -33.27 16.09
C ILE A 161 -9.28 -33.34 14.67
N LEU A 162 -7.96 -33.25 14.54
CA LEU A 162 -7.28 -33.33 13.24
C LEU A 162 -7.52 -34.67 12.54
N LYS A 163 -7.59 -35.78 13.29
CA LYS A 163 -7.94 -37.09 12.72
C LYS A 163 -9.39 -37.17 12.24
N ALA A 164 -10.31 -36.49 12.92
CA ALA A 164 -11.71 -36.39 12.49
C ALA A 164 -11.83 -35.53 11.23
N ASP A 165 -11.09 -34.43 11.14
CA ASP A 165 -11.04 -33.57 9.96
C ASP A 165 -10.53 -34.33 8.72
N VAL A 166 -9.51 -35.19 8.90
CA VAL A 166 -9.01 -36.07 7.83
C VAL A 166 -10.09 -37.02 7.31
N GLU A 167 -10.90 -37.60 8.20
CA GLU A 167 -12.01 -38.48 7.81
C GLU A 167 -13.12 -37.73 7.09
N LEU A 168 -13.46 -36.53 7.58
CA LEU A 168 -14.47 -35.66 6.99
C LEU A 168 -14.04 -35.18 5.61
N LEU A 169 -12.78 -34.76 5.44
CA LEU A 169 -12.23 -34.37 4.14
C LEU A 169 -12.26 -35.53 3.15
N HIS A 170 -11.87 -36.74 3.56
CA HIS A 170 -11.93 -37.89 2.67
C HIS A 170 -13.36 -38.22 2.25
N ALA A 171 -14.31 -38.20 3.19
CA ALA A 171 -15.73 -38.39 2.89
C ALA A 171 -16.30 -37.29 1.99
N ALA A 172 -15.89 -36.03 2.18
CA ALA A 172 -16.32 -34.89 1.36
C ALA A 172 -15.81 -34.97 -0.09
N ILE A 173 -14.64 -35.58 -0.31
CA ILE A 173 -14.01 -35.65 -1.63
C ILE A 173 -14.36 -36.94 -2.38
N GLU A 174 -14.33 -38.09 -1.69
CA GLU A 174 -14.48 -39.42 -2.30
C GLU A 174 -15.81 -40.11 -1.94
N GLY A 175 -16.54 -39.62 -0.93
CA GLY A 175 -17.77 -40.25 -0.44
C GLY A 175 -19.01 -40.05 -1.32
N SER A 176 -18.98 -39.11 -2.27
CA SER A 176 -20.11 -38.79 -3.15
C SER A 176 -19.68 -38.52 -4.60
N THR A 177 -20.64 -38.62 -5.54
CA THR A 177 -20.42 -38.29 -6.95
C THR A 177 -20.15 -36.80 -7.20
N GLU A 178 -20.58 -35.95 -6.27
CA GLU A 178 -20.32 -34.51 -6.25
C GLU A 178 -19.43 -34.17 -5.04
N LEU A 179 -18.52 -33.22 -5.22
CA LEU A 179 -17.63 -32.74 -4.17
C LEU A 179 -18.40 -31.91 -3.14
N ASP A 180 -18.29 -32.23 -1.86
CA ASP A 180 -18.84 -31.41 -0.78
C ASP A 180 -17.92 -30.21 -0.50
N SER A 181 -18.07 -29.18 -1.32
CA SER A 181 -17.26 -27.96 -1.26
C SER A 181 -17.41 -27.19 0.06
N MET A 182 -18.54 -27.33 0.77
CA MET A 182 -18.78 -26.61 2.02
C MET A 182 -17.86 -27.14 3.12
N THR A 183 -17.83 -28.46 3.31
CA THR A 183 -16.97 -29.13 4.30
C THR A 183 -15.49 -28.91 3.99
N VAL A 184 -15.09 -28.97 2.71
CA VAL A 184 -13.70 -28.68 2.29
C VAL A 184 -13.33 -27.22 2.61
N THR A 185 -14.21 -26.26 2.32
CA THR A 185 -13.97 -24.84 2.60
C THR A 185 -13.90 -24.58 4.09
N GLU A 186 -14.83 -25.13 4.87
CA GLU A 186 -14.89 -24.94 6.33
C GLU A 186 -13.62 -25.45 7.01
N ILE A 187 -13.15 -26.65 6.68
CA ILE A 187 -11.94 -27.21 7.28
C ILE A 187 -10.70 -26.44 6.82
N SER A 188 -10.59 -26.12 5.52
CA SER A 188 -9.43 -25.42 4.97
C SER A 188 -9.29 -24.00 5.53
N THR A 189 -10.41 -23.30 5.77
CA THR A 189 -10.41 -21.89 6.22
C THR A 189 -10.46 -21.73 7.75
N SER A 190 -10.87 -22.77 8.50
CA SER A 190 -11.01 -22.69 9.96
C SER A 190 -9.81 -23.26 10.74
N ARG A 191 -8.89 -23.97 10.09
CA ARG A 191 -7.71 -24.56 10.74
C ARG A 191 -6.47 -23.67 10.59
N SER A 192 -5.57 -23.73 11.57
CA SER A 192 -4.30 -23.01 11.48
C SER A 192 -3.39 -23.64 10.42
N PRO A 193 -2.42 -22.91 9.84
CA PRO A 193 -1.47 -23.49 8.88
C PRO A 193 -0.73 -24.73 9.41
N VAL A 194 -0.41 -24.74 10.70
CA VAL A 194 0.24 -25.88 11.38
C VAL A 194 -0.70 -27.08 11.50
N ASP A 195 -1.98 -26.83 11.78
CA ASP A 195 -3.00 -27.88 11.84
C ASP A 195 -3.32 -28.43 10.45
N LEU A 196 -3.37 -27.58 9.42
CA LEU A 196 -3.58 -27.97 8.02
C LEU A 196 -2.43 -28.84 7.51
N ALA A 197 -1.18 -28.45 7.77
CA ALA A 197 -0.02 -29.28 7.45
C ALA A 197 -0.07 -30.64 8.16
N SER A 198 -0.52 -30.65 9.42
CA SER A 198 -0.72 -31.89 10.19
C SER A 198 -1.85 -32.75 9.63
N ILE A 199 -2.96 -32.15 9.19
CA ILE A 199 -4.08 -32.82 8.51
C ILE A 199 -3.60 -33.44 7.20
N MET A 200 -2.82 -32.72 6.38
CA MET A 200 -2.27 -33.23 5.13
C MET A 200 -1.38 -34.45 5.36
N ARG A 201 -0.47 -34.40 6.36
CA ARG A 201 0.36 -35.55 6.75
C ARG A 201 -0.48 -36.75 7.22
N LEU A 202 -1.49 -36.50 8.05
CA LEU A 202 -2.37 -37.54 8.57
C LEU A 202 -3.26 -38.14 7.46
N TYR A 203 -3.65 -37.35 6.47
CA TYR A 203 -4.39 -37.79 5.30
C TYR A 203 -3.53 -38.72 4.43
N GLU A 204 -2.33 -38.27 4.06
CA GLU A 204 -1.40 -39.06 3.25
C GLU A 204 -1.00 -40.36 3.96
N ALA A 205 -0.71 -40.30 5.25
CA ALA A 205 -0.38 -41.49 6.04
C ALA A 205 -1.54 -42.49 6.16
N LYS A 206 -2.79 -42.05 6.02
CA LYS A 206 -3.98 -42.88 6.19
C LYS A 206 -4.53 -43.43 4.87
N TYR A 207 -4.49 -42.64 3.82
CA TYR A 207 -5.09 -42.95 2.53
C TYR A 207 -4.07 -43.24 1.42
N GLU A 208 -2.76 -43.12 1.72
CA GLU A 208 -1.65 -43.36 0.78
C GLU A 208 -1.71 -42.47 -0.48
N GLU A 209 -2.42 -41.34 -0.40
CA GLU A 209 -2.57 -40.34 -1.47
C GLU A 209 -2.41 -38.93 -0.89
N SER A 210 -1.79 -38.03 -1.65
CA SER A 210 -1.60 -36.65 -1.20
C SER A 210 -2.89 -35.85 -1.38
N LEU A 211 -3.30 -35.15 -0.32
CA LEU A 211 -4.58 -34.42 -0.27
C LEU A 211 -4.63 -33.30 -1.32
N ASP A 212 -3.51 -32.63 -1.58
CA ASP A 212 -3.36 -31.62 -2.63
C ASP A 212 -3.62 -32.20 -4.03
N HIS A 213 -3.10 -33.40 -4.33
CA HIS A 213 -3.34 -34.06 -5.62
C HIS A 213 -4.80 -34.47 -5.78
N VAL A 214 -5.40 -35.01 -4.72
CA VAL A 214 -6.80 -35.44 -4.71
C VAL A 214 -7.74 -34.25 -4.91
N LEU A 215 -7.46 -33.12 -4.24
CA LEU A 215 -8.21 -31.87 -4.40
C LEU A 215 -8.00 -31.24 -5.78
N MET A 216 -6.77 -31.21 -6.31
CA MET A 216 -6.47 -30.72 -7.68
C MET A 216 -7.23 -31.46 -8.77
N GLN A 217 -7.46 -32.76 -8.61
CA GLN A 217 -8.20 -33.56 -9.61
C GLN A 217 -9.72 -33.34 -9.54
N ARG A 218 -10.24 -32.99 -8.36
CA ARG A 218 -11.68 -32.89 -8.08
C ARG A 218 -12.21 -31.46 -8.15
N LEU A 219 -11.39 -30.45 -7.81
CA LEU A 219 -11.75 -29.04 -7.82
C LEU A 219 -11.75 -28.47 -9.25
N ARG A 220 -12.72 -27.60 -9.56
CA ARG A 220 -12.80 -26.86 -10.82
C ARG A 220 -13.17 -25.40 -10.56
N GLY A 221 -12.52 -24.46 -11.25
CA GLY A 221 -12.89 -23.04 -11.22
C GLY A 221 -12.51 -22.34 -9.91
N VAL A 222 -13.46 -21.59 -9.33
CA VAL A 222 -13.28 -20.63 -8.19
C VAL A 222 -12.71 -21.26 -6.92
N TYR A 223 -12.71 -22.59 -6.82
CA TYR A 223 -12.18 -23.30 -5.65
C TYR A 223 -10.68 -23.64 -5.76
N LEU A 224 -10.00 -23.24 -6.85
CA LEU A 224 -8.54 -23.36 -6.96
C LEU A 224 -7.81 -22.45 -5.95
N ASP A 225 -8.39 -21.33 -5.56
CA ASP A 225 -7.79 -20.41 -4.58
C ASP A 225 -7.63 -21.07 -3.19
N LEU A 226 -8.47 -22.06 -2.86
CA LEU A 226 -8.34 -22.86 -1.63
C LEU A 226 -7.17 -23.84 -1.68
N LEU A 227 -6.74 -24.25 -2.88
CA LEU A 227 -5.53 -25.05 -3.04
C LEU A 227 -4.28 -24.22 -2.75
N ASP A 228 -4.28 -22.93 -3.07
CA ASP A 228 -3.14 -22.06 -2.75
C ASP A 228 -2.95 -21.95 -1.23
N GLU A 229 -4.02 -21.82 -0.43
CA GLU A 229 -3.93 -21.82 1.04
C GLU A 229 -3.39 -23.15 1.62
N LEU A 230 -3.81 -24.30 1.05
CA LEU A 230 -3.37 -25.63 1.50
C LEU A 230 -1.94 -25.96 1.04
N VAL A 231 -1.58 -25.58 -0.18
CA VAL A 231 -0.23 -25.73 -0.75
C VAL A 231 0.74 -24.84 0.01
N GLU A 232 0.36 -23.60 0.34
CA GLU A 232 1.18 -22.71 1.19
C GLU A 232 1.44 -23.33 2.57
N ALA A 233 0.43 -23.97 3.18
CA ALA A 233 0.61 -24.67 4.47
C ALA A 233 1.56 -25.89 4.36
N HIS A 234 1.53 -26.62 3.24
CA HIS A 234 2.41 -27.77 2.99
C HIS A 234 3.85 -27.34 2.69
N GLU A 235 4.04 -26.32 1.85
CA GLU A 235 5.35 -25.78 1.48
C GLU A 235 6.06 -25.10 2.66
N GLU A 236 5.33 -24.56 3.65
CA GLU A 236 5.90 -24.01 4.89
C GLU A 236 6.60 -25.06 5.79
N GLU A 237 6.23 -26.34 5.71
CA GLU A 237 6.90 -27.42 6.46
C GLU A 237 8.09 -28.02 5.70
N ASP A 238 7.97 -28.26 4.39
CA ASP A 238 9.08 -28.82 3.59
C ASP A 238 10.27 -27.85 3.50
N ASN A 239 10.01 -26.54 3.53
CA ASN A 239 11.04 -25.51 3.65
C ASN A 239 11.63 -25.33 5.06
N LYS A 240 11.25 -26.14 6.06
CA LYS A 240 11.96 -26.16 7.36
C LYS A 240 13.46 -26.51 7.22
N SER A 241 13.88 -27.04 6.07
CA SER A 241 15.28 -27.40 5.80
C SER A 241 16.09 -26.33 5.05
N GLN A 242 15.47 -25.29 4.45
CA GLN A 242 16.19 -24.19 3.79
C GLN A 242 15.46 -22.86 3.99
N SER A 243 15.96 -22.05 4.93
CA SER A 243 15.52 -20.67 5.13
C SER A 243 15.85 -19.79 3.93
N ALA A 244 14.89 -19.57 3.04
CA ALA A 244 14.91 -18.45 2.10
C ALA A 244 13.75 -17.51 2.42
N GLU A 245 14.08 -16.28 2.82
CA GLU A 245 13.14 -15.19 3.06
C GLU A 245 12.31 -14.94 1.77
N MET A 246 10.99 -15.15 1.81
CA MET A 246 10.13 -14.85 0.65
C MET A 246 9.74 -13.37 0.65
N SER A 247 10.41 -12.56 -0.17
CA SER A 247 10.03 -11.17 -0.46
C SER A 247 9.28 -11.09 -1.80
N LEU A 248 8.12 -10.42 -1.81
CA LEU A 248 7.48 -9.97 -3.06
C LEU A 248 8.30 -8.84 -3.67
N GLU A 249 8.65 -8.98 -4.95
CA GLU A 249 9.44 -8.04 -5.76
C GLU A 249 8.62 -7.53 -6.95
N ILE A 250 8.96 -6.35 -7.46
CA ILE A 250 8.40 -5.73 -8.65
C ILE A 250 9.19 -6.18 -9.87
N ARG A 251 8.47 -6.79 -10.81
CA ARG A 251 8.96 -7.12 -12.14
C ARG A 251 8.40 -6.11 -13.14
N ALA A 252 9.28 -5.33 -13.76
CA ALA A 252 8.95 -4.37 -14.80
C ALA A 252 9.19 -4.98 -16.18
N GLU A 253 8.15 -5.06 -17.01
CA GLU A 253 8.23 -5.52 -18.39
C GLU A 253 7.96 -4.37 -19.35
N LEU A 254 8.85 -4.15 -20.32
CA LEU A 254 8.64 -3.15 -21.36
C LEU A 254 7.39 -3.51 -22.17
N TYR A 255 6.50 -2.54 -22.36
CA TYR A 255 5.23 -2.75 -23.06
C TYR A 255 5.20 -2.04 -24.42
N LYS A 256 5.45 -0.73 -24.46
CA LYS A 256 5.33 0.06 -25.70
C LYS A 256 6.14 1.34 -25.64
N LEU A 257 6.50 1.84 -26.82
CA LEU A 257 6.98 3.20 -27.02
C LEU A 257 5.82 4.04 -27.55
N ASN A 258 5.58 5.22 -26.99
CA ASN A 258 4.59 6.18 -27.51
C ASN A 258 5.28 7.49 -27.92
N VAL A 259 4.78 8.10 -29.00
CA VAL A 259 5.16 9.44 -29.43
C VAL A 259 3.93 10.33 -29.50
N TYR A 260 4.00 11.46 -28.81
CA TYR A 260 2.99 12.52 -28.83
C TYR A 260 3.58 13.73 -29.53
N SER A 261 3.04 14.06 -30.71
CA SER A 261 3.57 15.11 -31.58
C SER A 261 2.72 16.37 -31.50
N GLY A 262 3.36 17.54 -31.42
CA GLY A 262 2.70 18.83 -31.57
C GLY A 262 2.04 18.99 -32.95
N PRO A 263 0.99 19.82 -33.08
CA PRO A 263 0.46 20.74 -32.06
C PRO A 263 -0.74 20.20 -31.28
N SER A 264 -1.06 18.90 -31.38
CA SER A 264 -2.31 18.37 -30.81
C SER A 264 -2.20 16.93 -30.31
N GLY A 265 -0.98 16.42 -30.08
CA GLY A 265 -0.77 15.07 -29.58
C GLY A 265 -1.30 14.95 -28.16
N LYS A 266 -2.15 13.96 -27.86
CA LYS A 266 -2.83 13.83 -26.57
C LYS A 266 -3.35 12.42 -26.30
N PHE A 267 -3.74 12.17 -25.06
CA PHE A 267 -4.53 11.01 -24.69
C PHE A 267 -5.42 11.37 -23.50
N LYS A 268 -6.73 11.41 -23.73
CA LYS A 268 -7.72 11.70 -22.69
C LYS A 268 -7.64 10.73 -21.50
N ALA A 269 -8.22 11.16 -20.38
CA ALA A 269 -8.32 10.39 -19.15
C ALA A 269 -8.83 8.95 -19.41
N HIS A 270 -8.04 7.99 -18.96
CA HIS A 270 -8.33 6.55 -19.05
C HIS A 270 -7.65 5.79 -17.92
N VAL A 271 -8.14 4.59 -17.65
CA VAL A 271 -7.50 3.62 -16.74
C VAL A 271 -6.95 2.50 -17.62
N ASP A 272 -5.72 2.06 -17.34
CA ASP A 272 -5.13 0.95 -18.06
C ASP A 272 -5.89 -0.35 -17.74
N THR A 273 -6.18 -1.17 -18.75
CA THR A 273 -6.79 -2.48 -18.52
C THR A 273 -5.74 -3.44 -17.95
N PRO A 274 -5.95 -4.03 -16.76
CA PRO A 274 -5.04 -5.04 -16.22
C PRO A 274 -4.88 -6.21 -17.20
N ARG A 275 -3.64 -6.65 -17.41
CA ARG A 275 -3.29 -7.76 -18.32
C ARG A 275 -3.06 -9.08 -17.59
N SER A 276 -2.96 -9.04 -16.27
CA SER A 276 -2.76 -10.19 -15.39
C SER A 276 -3.26 -9.82 -14.00
N GLU A 277 -3.66 -10.83 -13.22
CA GLU A 277 -4.00 -10.71 -11.80
C GLU A 277 -2.81 -10.21 -10.96
N THR A 278 -1.58 -10.41 -11.43
CA THR A 278 -0.35 -9.97 -10.74
C THR A 278 0.08 -8.56 -11.13
N GLN A 279 -0.62 -7.88 -12.05
CA GLN A 279 -0.26 -6.52 -12.46
C GLN A 279 -0.67 -5.50 -11.40
N VAL A 280 0.32 -4.83 -10.82
CA VAL A 280 0.12 -3.82 -9.75
C VAL A 280 0.09 -2.40 -10.29
N GLY A 281 0.66 -2.14 -11.47
CA GLY A 281 0.68 -0.80 -12.03
C GLY A 281 1.42 -0.64 -13.35
N SER A 282 1.72 0.61 -13.67
CA SER A 282 2.43 1.02 -14.89
C SER A 282 3.53 2.02 -14.54
N LEU A 283 4.69 1.90 -15.20
CA LEU A 283 5.79 2.86 -15.15
C LEU A 283 5.93 3.55 -16.51
N VAL A 284 5.81 4.87 -16.54
CA VAL A 284 5.98 5.72 -17.72
C VAL A 284 7.28 6.49 -17.61
N VAL A 285 8.20 6.27 -18.53
CA VAL A 285 9.51 6.93 -18.60
C VAL A 285 9.54 7.88 -19.80
N CYS A 286 9.66 9.18 -19.55
CA CYS A 286 9.88 10.20 -20.55
C CYS A 286 11.35 10.29 -20.93
N LEU A 287 11.64 10.07 -22.21
CA LEU A 287 12.99 10.21 -22.73
C LEU A 287 13.30 11.69 -23.03
N PRO A 288 14.57 12.11 -22.96
CA PRO A 288 14.92 13.52 -23.11
C PRO A 288 14.80 13.96 -24.57
N SER A 289 13.66 14.59 -24.89
CA SER A 289 13.35 15.19 -26.19
C SER A 289 12.75 16.60 -26.00
N GLU A 290 12.86 17.43 -27.04
CA GLU A 290 12.30 18.80 -27.05
C GLU A 290 10.78 18.76 -27.30
N PHE A 291 9.98 19.27 -26.35
CA PHE A 291 8.53 19.43 -26.49
C PHE A 291 7.98 20.49 -25.53
N GLU A 292 6.77 20.98 -25.83
CA GLU A 292 5.97 21.89 -24.99
C GLU A 292 4.58 21.30 -24.71
N GLY A 293 4.03 21.55 -23.51
CA GLY A 293 2.77 20.97 -23.07
C GLY A 293 2.89 19.49 -22.72
N GLY A 294 1.84 18.70 -22.95
CA GLY A 294 1.90 17.25 -22.71
C GLY A 294 1.93 16.83 -21.23
N ILE A 295 1.42 17.67 -20.33
CA ILE A 295 1.35 17.39 -18.89
C ILE A 295 0.67 16.05 -18.64
N LEU A 296 1.31 15.18 -17.86
CA LEU A 296 0.72 13.92 -17.42
C LEU A 296 -0.04 14.17 -16.11
N SER A 297 -1.36 14.08 -16.16
CA SER A 297 -2.22 14.12 -14.97
C SER A 297 -2.52 12.69 -14.54
N VAL A 298 -2.30 12.37 -13.27
CA VAL A 298 -2.72 11.08 -12.67
C VAL A 298 -3.72 11.39 -11.57
N SER A 299 -4.85 10.73 -11.60
CA SER A 299 -5.98 10.95 -10.72
C SER A 299 -6.41 9.63 -10.09
N HIS A 300 -6.61 9.66 -8.78
CA HIS A 300 -7.21 8.59 -8.01
C HIS A 300 -8.21 9.21 -7.03
N GLN A 301 -9.47 8.75 -7.09
CA GLN A 301 -10.58 9.34 -6.34
C GLN A 301 -10.70 10.87 -6.57
N ALA A 302 -10.66 11.67 -5.50
CA ALA A 302 -10.78 13.14 -5.57
C ALA A 302 -9.43 13.86 -5.77
N ASN A 303 -8.31 13.13 -5.78
CA ASN A 303 -6.97 13.70 -5.83
C ASN A 303 -6.37 13.59 -7.22
N THR A 304 -5.62 14.61 -7.65
CA THR A 304 -4.94 14.64 -8.96
C THR A 304 -3.55 15.22 -8.83
N ILE A 305 -2.54 14.45 -9.22
CA ILE A 305 -1.15 14.88 -9.33
C ILE A 305 -0.86 15.21 -10.80
N ARG A 306 -0.15 16.32 -11.04
CA ARG A 306 0.28 16.73 -12.37
C ARG A 306 1.79 16.70 -12.48
N PHE A 307 2.29 16.00 -13.50
CA PHE A 307 3.70 15.93 -13.84
C PHE A 307 3.92 16.72 -15.13
N ASP A 308 4.47 17.93 -14.97
CA ASP A 308 4.87 18.78 -16.08
C ASP A 308 6.35 18.55 -16.41
N TRP A 309 6.60 17.85 -17.51
CA TRP A 309 7.94 17.53 -17.99
C TRP A 309 8.45 18.53 -19.05
N SER A 310 7.60 19.44 -19.51
CA SER A 310 7.93 20.41 -20.57
C SER A 310 8.85 21.54 -20.10
N ALA A 311 8.99 21.74 -18.78
CA ALA A 311 9.92 22.74 -18.25
C ALA A 311 11.40 22.31 -18.36
N SER A 312 11.68 21.00 -18.30
CA SER A 312 13.05 20.46 -18.33
C SER A 312 13.59 20.24 -19.75
N SER A 313 12.78 20.44 -20.79
CA SER A 313 13.19 20.40 -22.21
C SER A 313 13.81 21.72 -22.69
N SER A 314 13.94 22.73 -21.81
CA SER A 314 14.59 24.00 -22.16
C SER A 314 16.10 23.83 -22.35
N THR A 315 16.65 24.45 -23.40
CA THR A 315 18.03 24.28 -23.91
C THR A 315 19.15 24.64 -22.92
N SER A 316 18.80 25.14 -21.73
CA SER A 316 19.73 25.65 -20.71
C SER A 316 19.94 24.70 -19.52
N GLN A 317 19.23 23.56 -19.45
CA GLN A 317 19.36 22.56 -18.38
C GLN A 317 20.05 21.28 -18.86
N THR A 318 20.68 20.56 -17.92
CA THR A 318 21.23 19.23 -18.20
C THR A 318 20.10 18.28 -18.62
N PRO A 319 20.22 17.54 -19.74
CA PRO A 319 19.18 16.63 -20.20
C PRO A 319 18.89 15.57 -19.13
N SER A 320 17.61 15.31 -18.87
CA SER A 320 17.19 14.35 -17.84
C SER A 320 16.08 13.43 -18.35
N ILE A 321 16.08 12.19 -17.89
CA ILE A 321 14.96 11.26 -18.02
C ILE A 321 13.98 11.57 -16.90
N GLN A 322 12.71 11.82 -17.22
CA GLN A 322 11.65 11.88 -16.21
C GLN A 322 10.89 10.57 -16.18
N TRP A 323 10.30 10.22 -15.04
CA TRP A 323 9.51 9.01 -14.92
C TRP A 323 8.41 9.16 -13.89
N VAL A 324 7.33 8.38 -14.06
CA VAL A 324 6.21 8.25 -13.12
C VAL A 324 5.77 6.78 -13.09
N ALA A 325 5.64 6.22 -11.90
CA ALA A 325 4.92 4.97 -11.67
C ALA A 325 3.56 5.25 -11.02
N LEU A 326 2.53 4.51 -11.42
CA LEU A 326 1.17 4.63 -10.92
C LEU A 326 0.52 3.25 -10.74
N TYR A 327 -0.43 3.13 -9.82
CA TYR A 327 -1.22 1.92 -9.66
C TYR A 327 -2.15 1.67 -10.85
N SER A 328 -2.55 0.41 -11.03
CA SER A 328 -3.41 -0.02 -12.16
C SER A 328 -4.82 0.57 -12.12
N ASP A 329 -5.30 1.00 -10.97
CA ASP A 329 -6.61 1.62 -10.77
C ASP A 329 -6.61 3.15 -10.95
N CYS A 330 -5.44 3.76 -11.21
CA CYS A 330 -5.32 5.19 -11.41
C CYS A 330 -5.77 5.61 -12.81
N SER A 331 -6.63 6.62 -12.87
CA SER A 331 -6.96 7.30 -14.12
C SER A 331 -5.81 8.23 -14.50
N HIS A 332 -5.37 8.22 -15.75
CA HIS A 332 -4.32 9.11 -16.20
C HIS A 332 -4.61 9.71 -17.58
N GLU A 333 -4.11 10.93 -17.79
CA GLU A 333 -4.35 11.74 -18.97
C GLU A 333 -3.04 12.40 -19.42
N VAL A 334 -2.78 12.39 -20.72
CA VAL A 334 -1.74 13.20 -21.35
C VAL A 334 -2.43 14.38 -22.03
N GLN A 335 -2.20 15.58 -21.50
CA GLN A 335 -2.70 16.83 -22.08
C GLN A 335 -2.08 17.08 -23.47
N GLU A 336 -2.58 18.09 -24.18
CA GLU A 336 -2.10 18.41 -25.52
C GLU A 336 -0.63 18.84 -25.52
N VAL A 337 0.17 18.18 -26.35
CA VAL A 337 1.52 18.61 -26.75
C VAL A 337 1.34 19.69 -27.81
N THR A 338 1.83 20.90 -27.54
CA THR A 338 1.65 22.08 -28.40
C THR A 338 2.79 22.27 -29.38
N ALA A 339 4.01 21.83 -29.03
CA ALA A 339 5.19 21.89 -29.90
C ALA A 339 6.14 20.71 -29.63
N GLY A 340 6.97 20.39 -30.62
CA GLY A 340 7.95 19.30 -30.53
C GLY A 340 7.32 17.91 -30.42
N HIS A 341 8.07 16.98 -29.83
CA HIS A 341 7.68 15.58 -29.75
C HIS A 341 8.07 14.95 -28.42
N ARG A 342 7.07 14.46 -27.67
CA ARG A 342 7.24 13.75 -26.40
C ARG A 342 7.32 12.25 -26.64
N ILE A 343 8.44 11.62 -26.28
CA ILE A 343 8.64 10.16 -26.38
C ILE A 343 8.59 9.53 -25.00
N THR A 344 7.78 8.49 -24.83
CA THR A 344 7.73 7.70 -23.60
C THR A 344 7.93 6.21 -23.83
N LEU A 345 8.60 5.55 -22.89
CA LEU A 345 8.58 4.10 -22.72
C LEU A 345 7.61 3.76 -21.61
N THR A 346 6.68 2.83 -21.85
CA THR A 346 5.76 2.33 -20.83
C THR A 346 6.15 0.91 -20.45
N TYR A 347 6.21 0.63 -19.16
CA TYR A 347 6.44 -0.69 -18.57
C TYR A 347 5.22 -1.10 -17.76
N ASN A 348 4.83 -2.37 -17.85
CA ASN A 348 3.89 -2.98 -16.92
C ASN A 348 4.65 -3.42 -15.67
N LEU A 349 4.10 -3.16 -14.49
CA LEU A 349 4.66 -3.56 -13.21
C LEU A 349 3.87 -4.73 -12.65
N TYR A 350 4.55 -5.84 -12.37
CA TYR A 350 3.97 -7.06 -11.81
C TYR A 350 4.54 -7.35 -10.43
N ALA A 351 3.71 -7.81 -9.50
CA ALA A 351 4.16 -8.44 -8.27
C ALA A 351 4.64 -9.87 -8.57
N SER A 352 5.84 -10.22 -8.15
CA SER A 352 6.42 -11.56 -8.35
C SER A 352 7.16 -12.03 -7.09
N ARG A 353 7.15 -13.34 -6.81
CA ARG A 353 7.95 -13.92 -5.72
C ARG A 353 9.44 -13.80 -6.12
N GLY A 354 10.22 -13.05 -5.33
CA GLY A 354 11.63 -12.79 -5.62
C GLY A 354 12.47 -14.06 -5.61
N SER A 355 13.31 -14.26 -6.63
CA SER A 355 14.24 -15.39 -6.73
C SER A 355 15.63 -15.09 -6.15
N GLY A 356 15.75 -14.03 -5.34
CA GLY A 356 17.00 -13.67 -4.66
C GLY A 356 18.08 -13.09 -5.58
N PHE A 357 17.75 -12.62 -6.79
CA PHE A 357 18.73 -12.05 -7.72
C PHE A 357 19.29 -10.66 -7.29
N LEU A 358 18.79 -10.07 -6.19
CA LEU A 358 19.31 -8.85 -5.57
C LEU A 358 20.04 -9.10 -4.22
N ALA A 359 20.43 -10.35 -3.92
CA ALA A 359 21.10 -10.70 -2.67
C ALA A 359 22.34 -9.82 -2.37
N GLY A 360 22.30 -9.10 -1.25
CA GLY A 360 23.46 -8.42 -0.65
C GLY A 360 23.35 -6.90 -0.45
N LYS A 361 22.35 -6.23 -1.00
CA LYS A 361 22.08 -4.82 -0.71
C LYS A 361 20.75 -4.65 0.02
N LYS A 362 20.82 -4.53 1.34
CA LYS A 362 19.70 -4.04 2.14
C LYS A 362 19.46 -2.58 1.80
N HIS A 363 18.40 -2.28 1.07
CA HIS A 363 17.86 -0.93 0.94
C HIS A 363 16.51 -0.88 1.68
N SER A 364 16.58 -1.04 3.00
CA SER A 364 15.47 -0.67 3.89
C SER A 364 15.35 0.84 3.88
N MET A 365 14.13 1.40 3.82
CA MET A 365 13.93 2.84 4.00
C MET A 365 14.55 3.28 5.34
N ASP A 366 15.35 4.35 5.31
CA ASP A 366 15.89 4.96 6.54
C ASP A 366 14.81 5.88 7.11
N ALA A 367 14.05 5.36 8.06
CA ALA A 367 12.95 6.08 8.70
C ALA A 367 13.38 7.40 9.34
N THR A 368 14.67 7.59 9.65
CA THR A 368 15.18 8.84 10.24
C THR A 368 15.13 10.04 9.29
N ARG A 369 14.95 9.78 7.99
CA ARG A 369 14.89 10.79 6.93
C ARG A 369 13.47 11.13 6.49
N LEU A 370 12.46 10.46 7.03
CA LEU A 370 11.08 10.71 6.67
C LEU A 370 10.63 12.08 7.24
N PRO A 371 9.78 12.84 6.52
CA PRO A 371 9.35 14.18 6.94
C PRO A 371 8.74 14.23 8.34
N THR A 372 8.11 13.14 8.78
CA THR A 372 7.45 13.00 10.09
C THR A 372 8.41 12.65 11.23
N TYR A 373 9.64 12.20 10.93
CA TYR A 373 10.59 11.74 11.95
C TYR A 373 11.05 12.87 12.86
N GLN A 374 11.58 13.95 12.28
CA GLN A 374 12.11 15.07 13.06
C GLN A 374 11.02 15.80 13.88
N PRO A 375 9.84 16.11 13.33
CA PRO A 375 8.73 16.67 14.11
C PRO A 375 8.32 15.78 15.29
N LEU A 376 8.25 14.45 15.11
CA LEU A 376 7.94 13.54 16.21
C LEU A 376 9.04 13.50 17.27
N VAL A 377 10.31 13.50 16.87
CA VAL A 377 11.44 13.59 17.80
C VAL A 377 11.38 14.87 18.63
N ASP A 378 11.08 16.01 17.99
CA ASP A 378 10.98 17.30 18.69
C ASP A 378 9.80 17.34 19.66
N LEU A 379 8.66 16.74 19.28
CA LEU A 379 7.52 16.56 20.18
C LEU A 379 7.88 15.69 21.39
N LEU A 380 8.57 14.55 21.18
CA LEU A 380 8.99 13.64 22.26
C LEU A 380 10.07 14.24 23.16
N ARG A 381 10.91 15.15 22.65
CA ARG A 381 11.90 15.89 23.46
C ARG A 381 11.27 16.97 24.33
N SER A 382 10.02 17.36 24.06
CA SER A 382 9.31 18.31 24.92
C SER A 382 9.20 17.76 26.35
N ARG A 383 9.47 18.65 27.32
CA ARG A 383 9.36 18.35 28.75
C ARG A 383 7.93 18.40 29.27
N THR A 384 7.03 19.07 28.55
CA THR A 384 5.63 19.24 28.96
C THR A 384 4.74 18.17 28.36
N PHE A 385 5.02 17.77 27.11
CA PHE A 385 4.22 16.78 26.38
C PHE A 385 4.20 15.44 27.11
N LYS A 386 3.02 15.00 27.58
CA LYS A 386 2.81 13.71 28.28
C LYS A 386 3.97 13.39 29.25
N ALA A 387 4.26 14.30 30.18
CA ALA A 387 5.43 14.22 31.05
C ALA A 387 5.47 12.93 31.89
N GLU A 388 4.30 12.47 32.35
CA GLU A 388 4.12 11.23 33.09
C GLU A 388 4.04 9.99 32.19
N GLY A 389 4.03 10.18 30.87
CA GLY A 389 3.73 9.15 29.88
C GLY A 389 2.24 9.11 29.54
N GLY A 390 1.83 8.12 28.76
CA GLY A 390 0.43 7.88 28.41
C GLY A 390 0.29 7.38 26.98
N SER A 391 -0.88 7.59 26.38
CA SER A 391 -1.15 7.20 24.99
C SER A 391 -1.54 8.40 24.13
N MET A 392 -1.25 8.30 22.84
CA MET A 392 -1.81 9.14 21.78
C MET A 392 -2.34 8.25 20.66
N ALA A 393 -3.34 8.72 19.93
CA ALA A 393 -3.92 8.01 18.79
C ALA A 393 -3.74 8.80 17.50
N ILE A 394 -3.52 8.07 16.41
CA ILE A 394 -3.36 8.61 15.07
C ILE A 394 -4.24 7.78 14.14
N GLY A 395 -5.33 8.36 13.65
CA GLY A 395 -6.20 7.75 12.66
C GLY A 395 -5.46 7.51 11.35
N LEU A 396 -5.77 6.40 10.66
CA LEU A 396 -5.15 6.10 9.37
C LEU A 396 -5.65 7.04 8.26
N ALA A 397 -4.77 7.36 7.31
CA ALA A 397 -5.03 8.20 6.16
C ALA A 397 -5.68 7.45 5.00
N HIS A 398 -5.43 6.14 4.87
CA HIS A 398 -6.00 5.29 3.83
C HIS A 398 -7.07 4.33 4.35
N ALA A 399 -7.90 3.85 3.42
CA ALA A 399 -8.83 2.75 3.63
C ALA A 399 -8.10 1.40 3.66
N TYR A 400 -8.43 0.56 4.64
CA TYR A 400 -7.92 -0.81 4.77
C TYR A 400 -9.07 -1.78 5.05
N PRO A 401 -9.04 -2.99 4.47
CA PRO A 401 -10.07 -4.00 4.69
C PRO A 401 -9.92 -4.69 6.05
N TYR A 402 -9.91 -3.93 7.16
CA TYR A 402 -9.75 -4.45 8.51
C TYR A 402 -11.00 -5.16 9.06
N THR A 403 -12.16 -4.97 8.44
CA THR A 403 -13.40 -5.71 8.77
C THR A 403 -13.50 -7.04 8.00
N HIS A 404 -12.62 -7.27 7.02
CA HIS A 404 -12.58 -8.50 6.25
C HIS A 404 -11.88 -9.62 7.04
N ALA A 405 -12.50 -10.80 7.09
CA ALA A 405 -12.06 -11.94 7.90
C ALA A 405 -10.60 -12.39 7.62
N LEU A 406 -10.12 -12.22 6.39
CA LEU A 406 -8.78 -12.66 5.97
C LEU A 406 -7.77 -11.51 5.81
N LEU A 407 -8.21 -10.33 5.35
CA LEU A 407 -7.30 -9.25 4.95
C LEU A 407 -6.82 -8.43 6.14
N HIS A 408 -7.55 -8.44 7.27
CA HIS A 408 -7.10 -7.78 8.49
C HIS A 408 -5.78 -8.36 9.02
N ARG A 409 -5.51 -9.65 8.78
CA ARG A 409 -4.27 -10.35 9.20
C ARG A 409 -3.04 -9.81 8.49
N GLN A 410 -3.22 -9.12 7.36
CA GLN A 410 -2.14 -8.51 6.62
C GLN A 410 -1.69 -7.18 7.24
N LEU A 411 -2.40 -6.62 8.22
CA LEU A 411 -1.97 -5.42 8.94
C LEU A 411 -1.03 -5.79 10.11
N PRO A 412 0.02 -4.99 10.40
CA PRO A 412 0.36 -3.70 9.80
C PRO A 412 1.18 -3.79 8.49
N SER A 413 1.50 -4.99 8.02
CA SER A 413 2.32 -5.19 6.80
C SER A 413 1.70 -4.64 5.50
N ALA A 414 0.38 -4.46 5.46
CA ALA A 414 -0.36 -3.89 4.34
C ALA A 414 -0.63 -2.38 4.48
N LEU A 415 -0.02 -1.70 5.45
CA LEU A 415 -0.14 -0.24 5.56
C LEU A 415 0.39 0.43 4.28
N LYS A 416 -0.29 1.49 3.84
CA LYS A 416 -0.05 2.20 2.58
C LYS A 416 0.47 3.61 2.86
N GLY A 417 1.36 4.09 2.00
CA GLY A 417 1.77 5.49 1.94
C GLY A 417 2.15 6.10 3.30
N ALA A 418 1.53 7.23 3.63
CA ALA A 418 1.76 7.99 4.86
C ALA A 418 1.56 7.17 6.15
N ASP A 419 0.65 6.20 6.17
CA ASP A 419 0.41 5.36 7.36
C ASP A 419 1.56 4.38 7.61
N MET A 420 2.11 3.83 6.53
CA MET A 420 3.29 2.97 6.58
C MET A 420 4.53 3.77 6.95
N MET A 421 4.73 4.95 6.34
CA MET A 421 5.84 5.85 6.71
C MET A 421 5.78 6.24 8.19
N LEU A 422 4.59 6.57 8.70
CA LEU A 422 4.38 6.82 10.13
C LEU A 422 4.73 5.59 10.97
N TYR A 423 4.24 4.41 10.61
CA TYR A 423 4.51 3.18 11.34
C TYR A 423 6.02 2.87 11.40
N GLU A 424 6.75 3.05 10.30
CA GLU A 424 8.21 2.90 10.25
C GLU A 424 8.94 3.92 11.12
N VAL A 425 8.51 5.18 11.14
CA VAL A 425 9.05 6.19 12.08
C VAL A 425 8.84 5.77 13.53
N LEU A 426 7.65 5.26 13.88
CA LEU A 426 7.34 4.79 15.23
C LEU A 426 8.24 3.61 15.63
N LEU A 427 8.46 2.66 14.72
CA LEU A 427 9.38 1.53 14.91
C LEU A 427 10.83 1.99 15.09
N ALA A 428 11.30 2.92 14.25
CA ALA A 428 12.67 3.44 14.33
C ALA A 428 12.95 4.18 15.64
N LEU A 429 11.93 4.80 16.24
CA LEU A 429 12.00 5.43 17.55
C LEU A 429 11.78 4.45 18.71
N ASN A 430 11.63 3.15 18.44
CA ASN A 430 11.29 2.10 19.41
C ASN A 430 10.05 2.42 20.25
N LEU A 431 9.05 3.07 19.63
CA LEU A 431 7.77 3.32 20.28
C LEU A 431 6.87 2.10 20.13
N ARG A 432 6.13 1.77 21.19
CA ARG A 432 5.11 0.72 21.12
C ARG A 432 3.90 1.30 20.41
N ALA A 433 3.62 0.77 19.22
CA ALA A 433 2.49 1.14 18.38
C ALA A 433 1.57 -0.06 18.20
N GLU A 434 0.29 0.11 18.49
CA GLU A 434 -0.75 -0.89 18.33
C GLU A 434 -1.76 -0.39 17.30
N LEU A 435 -1.94 -1.15 16.22
CA LEU A 435 -3.01 -0.87 15.28
C LEU A 435 -4.32 -1.42 15.82
N ILE A 436 -5.33 -0.56 15.91
CA ILE A 436 -6.64 -0.90 16.44
C ILE A 436 -7.75 -0.44 15.53
N ARG A 437 -8.89 -1.12 15.64
CA ARG A 437 -10.16 -0.64 15.11
C ARG A 437 -10.82 0.25 16.15
N VAL A 438 -11.35 1.38 15.68
CA VAL A 438 -12.01 2.38 16.51
C VAL A 438 -13.38 2.72 15.94
N MET A 439 -14.37 2.84 16.80
CA MET A 439 -15.69 3.35 16.43
C MET A 439 -15.92 4.66 17.17
N ASP A 440 -16.30 5.69 16.45
CA ASP A 440 -16.76 6.95 17.03
C ASP A 440 -18.22 6.79 17.45
N MET A 441 -18.50 7.01 18.73
CA MET A 441 -19.82 6.89 19.34
C MET A 441 -20.26 8.21 20.00
N SER A 442 -19.70 9.32 19.54
CA SER A 442 -19.91 10.62 20.17
C SER A 442 -21.36 11.10 20.07
N GLU A 443 -22.06 10.80 18.98
CA GLU A 443 -23.47 11.17 18.76
C GLU A 443 -24.43 10.37 19.67
N GLU A 444 -24.23 9.06 19.77
CA GLU A 444 -25.11 8.17 20.53
C GLU A 444 -24.92 8.35 22.04
N CYS A 445 -23.68 8.62 22.47
CA CYS A 445 -23.43 9.02 23.85
C CYS A 445 -23.98 10.41 24.20
N ALA A 446 -24.31 11.25 23.21
CA ALA A 446 -25.04 12.50 23.46
C ALA A 446 -26.55 12.22 23.60
N ASP A 447 -27.12 11.35 22.76
CA ASP A 447 -28.53 10.95 22.82
C ASP A 447 -28.91 10.27 24.15
N ILE A 448 -28.02 9.43 24.70
CA ILE A 448 -28.24 8.79 26.01
C ILE A 448 -28.33 9.84 27.13
N ARG A 449 -27.47 10.88 27.10
CA ARG A 449 -27.51 11.97 28.10
C ARG A 449 -28.83 12.72 28.09
N ASP A 450 -29.36 13.00 26.90
CA ASP A 450 -30.63 13.71 26.75
C ASP A 450 -31.83 12.88 27.21
N HIS A 451 -31.75 11.55 27.10
CA HIS A 451 -32.78 10.63 27.58
C HIS A 451 -32.75 10.46 29.11
N ASP A 452 -31.58 10.27 29.70
CA ASP A 452 -31.42 10.12 31.16
C ASP A 452 -31.70 11.43 31.90
N ALA A 453 -31.29 12.58 31.35
CA ALA A 453 -31.60 13.88 31.93
C ALA A 453 -33.12 14.17 31.98
N GLN A 454 -33.91 13.53 31.12
CA GLN A 454 -35.38 13.66 31.13
C GLN A 454 -36.07 12.71 32.11
N PHE A 455 -35.45 11.59 32.48
CA PHE A 455 -36.04 10.58 33.37
C PHE A 455 -35.71 10.81 34.86
N TYR A 456 -34.54 11.36 35.17
CA TYR A 456 -34.12 11.63 36.56
C TYR A 456 -34.73 12.88 37.20
N HIS A 457 -35.69 13.54 36.54
CA HIS A 457 -36.51 14.57 37.17
C HIS A 457 -37.75 14.03 37.91
N SER A 458 -37.92 12.70 38.00
CA SER A 458 -38.96 12.09 38.84
C SER A 458 -38.53 10.75 39.41
N ASP A 459 -37.65 10.76 40.42
CA ASP A 459 -37.89 10.14 41.73
C ASP A 459 -36.60 10.03 42.54
N GLU A 460 -36.66 10.54 43.77
CA GLU A 460 -35.64 10.36 44.80
C GLU A 460 -35.66 8.89 45.26
N SER A 461 -34.68 8.07 44.86
CA SER A 461 -34.06 6.99 45.67
C SER A 461 -33.34 5.95 44.80
N ASP A 462 -32.01 6.04 44.74
CA ASP A 462 -31.09 4.97 45.15
C ASP A 462 -29.65 5.40 44.82
N GLU A 463 -28.89 5.76 45.86
CA GLU A 463 -27.44 5.92 45.78
C GLU A 463 -26.82 4.52 45.64
N SER A 464 -26.68 4.03 44.40
CA SER A 464 -25.75 2.96 44.09
C SER A 464 -24.50 3.56 43.45
N ASP A 465 -23.36 3.33 44.10
CA ASP A 465 -22.02 3.79 43.74
C ASP A 465 -21.56 3.25 42.38
N ASP A 466 -22.05 3.81 41.27
CA ASP A 466 -21.42 3.62 39.95
C ASP A 466 -20.42 4.76 39.71
N GLU A 467 -19.20 4.59 40.24
CA GLU A 467 -18.04 5.48 40.03
C GLU A 467 -17.69 5.70 38.53
N ARG A 468 -18.33 4.96 37.60
CA ARG A 468 -18.19 5.16 36.14
C ARG A 468 -18.91 6.38 35.58
N MET A 469 -19.84 6.99 36.31
CA MET A 469 -20.75 8.02 35.79
C MET A 469 -20.29 9.47 36.04
N ASN A 470 -19.14 9.69 36.68
CA ASN A 470 -18.65 11.02 37.06
C ASN A 470 -17.39 11.51 36.31
N GLU A 471 -16.92 10.80 35.29
CA GLU A 471 -15.87 11.36 34.43
C GLU A 471 -16.47 12.39 33.45
N PRO A 472 -15.94 13.62 33.36
CA PRO A 472 -16.43 14.61 32.42
C PRO A 472 -16.25 14.10 30.98
N CYS A 473 -17.34 13.71 30.33
CA CYS A 473 -17.38 13.32 28.92
C CYS A 473 -17.35 14.58 28.02
N ASP A 474 -16.27 15.37 28.14
CA ASP A 474 -15.97 16.52 27.28
C ASP A 474 -14.89 16.08 26.29
N GLY A 475 -15.30 15.55 25.13
CA GLY A 475 -14.42 15.05 24.08
C GLY A 475 -14.98 13.85 23.31
N ASP A 476 -14.33 13.53 22.17
CA ASP A 476 -14.72 12.42 21.30
C ASP A 476 -14.65 11.07 22.01
N ILE A 477 -15.71 10.26 21.88
CA ILE A 477 -15.84 8.97 22.56
C ILE A 477 -15.57 7.85 21.56
N PHE A 478 -14.40 7.23 21.68
CA PHE A 478 -14.02 6.10 20.83
C PHE A 478 -14.06 4.78 21.58
N TYR A 479 -14.51 3.72 20.90
CA TYR A 479 -14.46 2.34 21.39
C TYR A 479 -13.45 1.53 20.59
N ARG A 480 -12.67 0.69 21.28
CA ARG A 480 -11.77 -0.30 20.70
C ARG A 480 -12.57 -1.56 20.35
N LEU A 481 -12.32 -2.08 19.16
CA LEU A 481 -12.80 -3.39 18.72
C LEU A 481 -11.61 -4.35 18.50
N GLY A 482 -11.82 -5.66 18.77
CA GLY A 482 -10.93 -6.74 18.29
C GLY A 482 -10.90 -6.79 16.76
N PHE A 483 -10.23 -7.73 16.07
CA PHE A 483 -10.29 -7.85 14.60
C PHE A 483 -11.29 -8.93 14.14
N GLU A 484 -12.50 -8.88 14.68
CA GLU A 484 -13.55 -9.84 14.32
C GLU A 484 -14.24 -9.42 12.99
N PRO A 485 -14.71 -10.38 12.18
CA PRO A 485 -15.47 -10.09 10.97
C PRO A 485 -16.71 -9.23 11.25
N MET A 486 -17.19 -8.53 10.22
CA MET A 486 -18.45 -7.77 10.27
C MET A 486 -19.58 -8.60 10.90
N LYS A 487 -20.27 -8.01 11.88
CA LYS A 487 -21.38 -8.67 12.58
C LYS A 487 -22.73 -8.29 11.96
N ILE A 488 -23.59 -9.27 11.75
CA ILE A 488 -25.02 -9.07 11.47
C ILE A 488 -25.78 -9.64 12.65
N SER A 489 -26.53 -8.79 13.35
CA SER A 489 -27.35 -9.21 14.49
C SER A 489 -28.82 -9.22 14.11
N ASP A 490 -29.44 -10.40 14.22
CA ASP A 490 -30.89 -10.58 14.10
C ASP A 490 -31.64 -10.20 15.39
N GLY A 491 -30.89 -9.98 16.49
CA GLY A 491 -31.43 -9.50 17.75
C GLY A 491 -31.80 -8.01 17.68
N MET A 492 -32.97 -7.67 18.20
CA MET A 492 -33.42 -6.29 18.40
C MET A 492 -32.56 -5.62 19.49
N ILE A 493 -31.93 -4.49 19.16
CA ILE A 493 -31.03 -3.75 20.07
C ILE A 493 -31.55 -2.32 20.23
N GLU A 494 -31.77 -1.88 21.47
CA GLU A 494 -32.00 -0.46 21.77
C GLU A 494 -30.68 0.31 21.67
N ASN A 495 -30.73 1.56 21.21
CA ASN A 495 -29.52 2.35 21.01
C ASN A 495 -28.70 2.54 22.31
N HIS A 496 -29.35 2.60 23.48
CA HIS A 496 -28.65 2.73 24.77
C HIS A 496 -27.98 1.42 25.22
N ASP A 497 -28.51 0.26 24.83
CA ASP A 497 -27.93 -1.07 25.13
C ASP A 497 -26.76 -1.45 24.21
N LEU A 498 -26.51 -0.65 23.16
CA LEU A 498 -25.59 -0.99 22.09
C LEU A 498 -24.16 -1.23 22.61
N VAL A 499 -23.70 -0.40 23.55
CA VAL A 499 -22.36 -0.52 24.13
C VAL A 499 -22.21 -1.81 24.94
N ASP A 500 -23.20 -2.14 25.76
CA ASP A 500 -23.16 -3.30 26.65
C ASP A 500 -23.32 -4.63 25.91
N LYS A 501 -24.14 -4.66 24.85
CA LYS A 501 -24.46 -5.89 24.11
C LYS A 501 -23.35 -6.37 23.18
N ILE A 502 -22.43 -5.51 22.74
CA ILE A 502 -21.44 -5.86 21.70
C ILE A 502 -20.03 -6.10 22.29
N GLY A 503 -19.84 -5.91 23.60
CA GLY A 503 -18.61 -6.29 24.30
C GLY A 503 -17.41 -5.43 23.93
N TRP A 504 -17.63 -4.14 23.69
CA TRP A 504 -16.62 -3.18 23.26
C TRP A 504 -15.92 -2.50 24.44
N GLU A 505 -14.65 -2.16 24.26
CA GLU A 505 -13.86 -1.51 25.31
C GLU A 505 -13.75 -0.01 25.02
N ARG A 506 -14.22 0.83 25.95
CA ARG A 506 -14.08 2.29 25.82
C ARG A 506 -12.60 2.67 25.84
N LEU A 507 -12.14 3.40 24.84
CA LEU A 507 -10.86 4.07 24.91
C LEU A 507 -11.02 5.24 25.88
N GLY A 508 -10.27 5.22 26.99
CA GLY A 508 -10.21 6.36 27.91
C GLY A 508 -9.75 7.65 27.22
N PRO A 509 -9.65 8.79 27.93
CA PRO A 509 -9.32 10.08 27.33
C PRO A 509 -8.02 10.01 26.51
N MET A 510 -8.16 10.08 25.19
CA MET A 510 -7.09 9.84 24.22
C MET A 510 -6.71 11.17 23.55
N LEU A 511 -5.40 11.44 23.45
CA LEU A 511 -4.94 12.56 22.64
C LEU A 511 -4.92 12.12 21.16
N TRP A 512 -5.85 12.64 20.36
CA TRP A 512 -5.86 12.44 18.93
C TRP A 512 -4.94 13.45 18.24
N ILE A 513 -3.93 12.95 17.53
CA ILE A 513 -3.06 13.80 16.68
C ILE A 513 -3.72 14.05 15.31
N ARG A 514 -4.43 13.02 14.82
CA ARG A 514 -5.20 13.02 13.58
C ARG A 514 -6.40 12.09 13.78
N HIS A 515 -7.60 12.54 13.46
CA HIS A 515 -8.79 11.68 13.47
C HIS A 515 -8.81 10.76 12.25
N PRO A 516 -9.44 9.57 12.33
CA PRO A 516 -9.60 8.71 11.18
C PRO A 516 -10.38 9.41 10.05
N ARG A 517 -9.97 9.21 8.79
CA ARG A 517 -10.59 9.86 7.63
C ARG A 517 -11.48 8.94 6.79
N ASP A 518 -11.26 7.64 6.91
CA ASP A 518 -12.01 6.60 6.22
C ASP A 518 -12.71 5.72 7.24
N SER A 519 -13.89 5.22 6.89
CA SER A 519 -14.66 4.33 7.73
C SER A 519 -15.26 3.21 6.88
N GLN A 520 -15.27 1.99 7.42
CA GLN A 520 -15.81 0.80 6.79
C GLN A 520 -16.99 0.27 7.56
N LEU A 521 -17.89 -0.39 6.85
CA LEU A 521 -19.05 -1.06 7.43
C LEU A 521 -18.59 -2.08 8.48
N GLU A 522 -18.99 -1.88 9.73
CA GLU A 522 -18.61 -2.72 10.87
C GLU A 522 -19.76 -3.66 11.28
N MET A 523 -20.98 -3.12 11.32
CA MET A 523 -22.12 -3.86 11.82
C MET A 523 -23.42 -3.38 11.18
N ALA A 524 -24.32 -4.33 10.95
CA ALA A 524 -25.74 -4.05 10.72
C ALA A 524 -26.58 -4.75 11.80
N TYR A 525 -27.53 -4.02 12.38
CA TYR A 525 -28.43 -4.54 13.42
C TYR A 525 -29.84 -3.99 13.27
N LEU A 526 -30.82 -4.69 13.82
CA LEU A 526 -32.18 -4.20 13.94
C LEU A 526 -32.27 -3.30 15.17
N ALA A 527 -32.36 -1.99 14.93
CA ALA A 527 -32.64 -1.00 15.97
C ALA A 527 -34.15 -0.88 16.16
N TYR A 528 -34.58 -0.65 17.40
CA TYR A 528 -35.98 -0.38 17.68
C TYR A 528 -36.16 0.81 18.62
N GLY A 529 -37.24 1.55 18.36
CA GLY A 529 -37.80 2.60 19.20
C GLY A 529 -39.32 2.56 19.01
N ASN A 530 -39.94 3.67 18.61
CA ASN A 530 -41.37 3.67 18.24
C ASN A 530 -41.66 2.78 17.01
N GLU A 531 -40.70 2.62 16.09
CA GLU A 531 -40.76 1.71 14.94
C GLU A 531 -39.40 1.01 14.78
N ALA A 532 -39.39 -0.22 14.24
CA ALA A 532 -38.17 -0.98 13.99
C ALA A 532 -37.55 -0.59 12.63
N PHE A 533 -36.23 -0.41 12.61
CA PHE A 533 -35.49 -0.10 11.39
C PHE A 533 -34.10 -0.76 11.40
N MET A 534 -33.50 -0.89 10.22
CA MET A 534 -32.14 -1.41 10.09
C MET A 534 -31.14 -0.29 10.33
N ALA A 535 -30.31 -0.44 11.36
CA ALA A 535 -29.23 0.47 11.68
C ALA A 535 -27.90 -0.12 11.22
N ILE A 536 -26.99 0.78 10.82
CA ILE A 536 -25.67 0.45 10.31
C ILE A 536 -24.63 1.25 11.09
N LYS A 537 -23.52 0.61 11.46
CA LYS A 537 -22.37 1.25 12.08
C LYS A 537 -21.12 1.09 11.25
N TYR A 538 -20.30 2.12 11.30
CA TYR A 538 -19.01 2.18 10.63
C TYR A 538 -17.91 2.22 11.69
N SER A 539 -16.80 1.54 11.42
CA SER A 539 -15.58 1.62 12.22
C SER A 539 -14.46 2.17 11.34
N SER A 540 -13.46 2.75 11.99
CA SER A 540 -12.24 3.26 11.39
C SER A 540 -11.03 2.50 11.95
N ALA A 541 -9.84 2.72 11.38
CA ALA A 541 -8.60 2.22 11.95
C ALA A 541 -7.70 3.35 12.47
N ALA A 542 -6.99 3.09 13.56
CA ALA A 542 -6.05 4.02 14.17
C ALA A 542 -4.84 3.28 14.75
N ILE A 543 -3.71 3.98 14.83
CA ILE A 543 -2.52 3.53 15.56
C ILE A 543 -2.54 4.21 16.93
N VAL A 544 -2.60 3.41 17.99
CA VAL A 544 -2.40 3.87 19.37
C VAL A 544 -0.93 3.71 19.71
N VAL A 545 -0.29 4.81 20.07
CA VAL A 545 1.12 4.88 20.41
C VAL A 545 1.27 5.09 21.91
N SER A 546 2.00 4.20 22.57
CA SER A 546 2.41 4.39 23.96
C SER A 546 3.56 5.41 24.02
N VAL A 547 3.28 6.57 24.60
CA VAL A 547 4.26 7.64 24.83
C VAL A 547 5.00 7.37 26.14
N PRO A 548 6.32 7.11 26.12
CA PRO A 548 7.09 6.89 27.35
C PRO A 548 7.12 8.15 28.21
N SER A 549 7.23 7.99 29.53
CA SER A 549 7.41 9.13 30.46
C SER A 549 8.66 9.95 30.12
N LEU A 550 8.71 11.21 30.57
CA LEU A 550 9.86 12.08 30.33
C LEU A 550 11.17 11.45 30.81
N GLN A 551 11.17 10.75 31.95
CA GLN A 551 12.35 10.04 32.46
C GLN A 551 12.83 8.95 31.50
N GLN A 552 11.91 8.20 30.90
CA GLN A 552 12.23 7.18 29.90
C GLN A 552 12.75 7.82 28.61
N ARG A 553 12.10 8.89 28.13
CA ARG A 553 12.53 9.62 26.92
C ARG A 553 13.92 10.24 27.08
N LEU A 554 14.24 10.79 28.26
CA LEU A 554 15.58 11.31 28.56
C LEU A 554 16.65 10.21 28.51
N ARG A 555 16.32 8.96 28.84
CA ARG A 555 17.23 7.81 28.67
C ARG A 555 17.34 7.38 27.21
N MET A 556 16.23 7.40 26.48
CA MET A 556 16.20 7.08 25.04
C MET A 556 17.06 8.05 24.22
N PHE A 557 16.97 9.36 24.49
CA PHE A 557 17.71 10.40 23.77
C PHE A 557 19.04 10.79 24.43
N GLY A 558 19.27 10.41 25.69
CA GLY A 558 20.45 10.81 26.47
C GLY A 558 21.77 10.19 26.00
N ASN A 559 21.74 9.09 25.26
CA ASN A 559 22.95 8.46 24.70
C ASN A 559 23.46 9.11 23.40
N GLN A 560 22.77 10.12 22.85
CA GLN A 560 23.28 10.92 21.73
C GLN A 560 23.99 12.22 22.16
N ALA A 561 24.09 12.48 23.48
CA ALA A 561 24.78 13.63 24.04
C ALA A 561 26.24 13.32 24.42
N VAL A 562 27.07 12.93 23.45
CA VAL A 562 28.54 13.07 23.53
C VAL A 562 29.01 13.72 22.23
N GLY A 563 28.67 15.00 22.08
CA GLY A 563 28.95 15.77 20.88
C GLY A 563 28.64 17.25 21.01
N LEU A 564 28.75 17.80 22.23
CA LEU A 564 28.76 19.24 22.45
C LEU A 564 30.12 19.58 23.07
N SER A 565 31.06 20.00 22.21
CA SER A 565 32.26 20.69 22.66
C SER A 565 31.87 22.08 23.19
N ALA A 566 32.50 22.43 24.30
CA ALA A 566 32.39 23.69 25.04
C ALA A 566 32.59 24.96 24.19
#